data_AF-A0A523RKN1-F1
#
_entry.id   AF-A0A523RKN1-F1
#
_cell.length_a   1.000
_cell.length_b   1.000
_cell.length_c   1.000
_cell.angle_alpha   90.00
_cell.angle_beta   90.00
_cell.angle_gamma   90.00
#
_symmetry.space_group_name_H-M   'P 1'
#
loop_
_entity.id
_entity.type
_entity.pdbx_description
1 polymer ?
#
loop_
_entity_poly.entity_id
_entity_poly.type
_entity_poly.pdbx_seq_one_letter_code
_entity_poly.pdbx_strand_id
1 'polypeptide(L)'
;MKVFKNIINSLDELKNKKLSFIVKSNEEVLELLRAIELIFKDKQFEMFSIYHCPCGNIFVYPNKEFEELKFDFKADNKNNLLCPACGDYKIDVGLTFHPKGDLKIMLDELDYLFDKAKNDNKFSYYMFISNTFFESDKLFDEIFKSVDSYLYITDDLELKVRLGKIGKFELEEGIDYEKTILRLRFLIYCHIIELKKIYNLLNNLIKIAYCEIAAINKEKRQISPIRFDFYNDSWVIGDIIENIVRVTNKKGLSLGNFIKSFYSNELRNAFYHSQYIINDENDLLLTAYKKLIKKTDLETLFSHCFNFFRHFTENISKGKRELIKAKEISENGYKIVPIRKGDKISFKFVL
;
A
#
# COMPACT_ATOMS: atom_id res chain seq x y z
N MET A 1 34.92 -2.65 7.57
CA MET A 1 35.84 -3.77 7.91
C MET A 1 35.47 -4.54 9.18
N LYS A 2 35.04 -3.90 10.30
CA LYS A 2 34.56 -4.63 11.51
C LYS A 2 33.31 -5.46 11.25
N VAL A 3 32.35 -4.94 10.48
CA VAL A 3 31.09 -5.64 10.13
C VAL A 3 31.35 -6.89 9.29
N PHE A 4 32.25 -6.81 8.30
CA PHE A 4 32.68 -7.97 7.50
C PHE A 4 33.32 -9.08 8.35
N LYS A 5 34.07 -8.73 9.39
CA LYS A 5 34.68 -9.70 10.32
C LYS A 5 33.61 -10.36 11.21
N ASN A 6 32.57 -9.62 11.62
CA ASN A 6 31.41 -10.17 12.31
C ASN A 6 30.58 -11.10 11.40
N ILE A 7 30.40 -10.73 10.13
CA ILE A 7 29.70 -11.56 9.14
C ILE A 7 30.47 -12.87 8.89
N ILE A 8 31.80 -12.82 8.73
CA ILE A 8 32.64 -14.02 8.55
C ILE A 8 32.59 -14.93 9.77
N ASN A 9 32.69 -14.38 10.99
CA ASN A 9 32.53 -15.18 12.22
C ASN A 9 31.13 -15.82 12.31
N SER A 10 30.09 -15.12 11.83
CA SER A 10 28.71 -15.61 11.81
C SER A 10 28.45 -16.67 10.74
N LEU A 11 29.24 -16.70 9.65
CA LEU A 11 29.19 -17.78 8.65
C LEU A 11 29.72 -19.11 9.22
N ASP A 12 30.69 -19.07 10.13
CA ASP A 12 31.14 -20.24 10.89
C ASP A 12 30.11 -20.68 11.96
N GLU A 13 29.33 -19.75 12.52
CA GLU A 13 28.19 -20.10 13.40
C GLU A 13 27.01 -20.71 12.61
N LEU A 14 26.78 -20.25 11.37
CA LEU A 14 25.84 -20.82 10.40
C LEU A 14 26.13 -22.29 10.08
N LYS A 15 27.41 -22.65 9.90
CA LYS A 15 27.85 -24.06 9.78
C LYS A 15 27.52 -24.90 11.01
N ASN A 16 27.44 -24.26 12.17
CA ASN A 16 27.16 -24.89 13.48
C ASN A 16 25.69 -24.73 13.93
N LYS A 17 24.78 -24.31 13.05
CA LYS A 17 23.33 -24.14 13.31
C LYS A 17 22.98 -23.16 14.45
N LYS A 18 23.85 -22.19 14.73
CA LYS A 18 23.58 -21.09 15.66
C LYS A 18 23.59 -19.80 14.86
N LEU A 19 22.50 -19.04 14.92
CA LEU A 19 22.37 -17.82 14.13
C LEU A 19 21.82 -16.74 15.04
N SER A 20 22.71 -15.90 15.56
CA SER A 20 22.34 -14.71 16.31
C SER A 20 23.25 -13.56 15.92
N PHE A 21 22.68 -12.53 15.29
CA PHE A 21 23.40 -11.30 15.02
C PHE A 21 23.09 -10.28 16.10
N ILE A 22 24.13 -9.67 16.67
CA ILE A 22 23.99 -8.51 17.54
C ILE A 22 24.50 -7.31 16.76
N VAL A 23 23.60 -6.39 16.45
CA VAL A 23 23.92 -5.13 15.75
C VAL A 23 23.67 -3.95 16.68
N LYS A 24 24.57 -2.97 16.64
CA LYS A 24 24.62 -1.82 17.56
C LYS A 24 24.08 -0.53 16.96
N SER A 25 23.80 -0.51 15.66
CA SER A 25 23.25 0.66 14.95
C SER A 25 22.36 0.25 13.77
N ASN A 26 21.52 1.17 13.30
CA ASN A 26 20.65 0.98 12.14
C ASN A 26 21.43 0.77 10.83
N GLU A 27 22.63 1.35 10.71
CA GLU A 27 23.52 1.10 9.57
C GLU A 27 24.05 -0.34 9.57
N GLU A 28 24.40 -0.88 10.74
CA GLU A 28 24.80 -2.29 10.88
C GLU A 28 23.64 -3.25 10.58
N VAL A 29 22.39 -2.86 10.88
CA VAL A 29 21.18 -3.62 10.48
C VAL A 29 21.06 -3.69 8.96
N LEU A 30 21.22 -2.57 8.25
CA LEU A 30 21.12 -2.52 6.79
C LEU A 30 22.25 -3.30 6.10
N GLU A 31 23.47 -3.20 6.62
CA GLU A 31 24.61 -4.00 6.12
C GLU A 31 24.39 -5.50 6.36
N LEU A 32 23.84 -5.88 7.52
CA LEU A 32 23.48 -7.25 7.83
C LEU A 32 22.39 -7.79 6.89
N LEU A 33 21.33 -7.02 6.65
CA LEU A 33 20.24 -7.41 5.74
C LEU A 33 20.75 -7.61 4.31
N ARG A 34 21.66 -6.73 3.83
CA ARG A 34 22.32 -6.90 2.53
C ARG A 34 23.23 -8.11 2.49
N ALA A 35 23.94 -8.41 3.58
CA ALA A 35 24.77 -9.61 3.67
C ALA A 35 23.93 -10.90 3.66
N ILE A 36 22.80 -10.91 4.37
CA ILE A 36 21.81 -12.01 4.35
C ILE A 36 21.27 -12.18 2.93
N GLU A 37 20.86 -11.11 2.26
CA GLU A 37 20.39 -11.14 0.86
C GLU A 37 21.44 -11.72 -0.10
N LEU A 38 22.71 -11.36 0.07
CA LEU A 38 23.84 -11.89 -0.70
C LEU A 38 24.11 -13.38 -0.42
N ILE A 39 23.96 -13.83 0.84
CA ILE A 39 24.20 -15.22 1.27
C ILE A 39 23.06 -16.13 0.79
N PHE A 40 21.81 -15.66 0.85
CA PHE A 40 20.62 -16.43 0.51
C PHE A 40 20.08 -16.13 -0.89
N LYS A 41 20.99 -15.77 -1.80
CA LYS A 41 20.73 -15.46 -3.22
C LYS A 41 19.55 -16.30 -3.75
N ASP A 42 18.50 -15.61 -4.18
CA ASP A 42 17.22 -16.13 -4.72
C ASP A 42 16.11 -16.51 -3.71
N LYS A 43 16.23 -16.19 -2.41
CA LYS A 43 15.11 -16.34 -1.45
C LYS A 43 14.63 -15.02 -0.83
N GLN A 44 13.31 -14.88 -0.71
CA GLN A 44 12.61 -13.65 -0.30
C GLN A 44 12.88 -13.29 1.17
N PHE A 45 12.97 -12.00 1.48
CA PHE A 45 13.15 -11.43 2.83
C PHE A 45 12.08 -11.81 3.86
N GLU A 46 10.98 -12.44 3.44
CA GLU A 46 9.89 -12.92 4.30
C GLU A 46 10.33 -14.06 5.25
N MET A 47 11.59 -14.52 5.17
CA MET A 47 12.12 -15.63 5.95
C MET A 47 12.54 -15.28 7.38
N PHE A 48 12.56 -14.00 7.78
CA PHE A 48 13.10 -13.58 9.07
C PHE A 48 12.25 -12.51 9.79
N SER A 49 12.17 -12.62 11.12
CA SER A 49 11.61 -11.63 12.04
C SER A 49 12.73 -10.88 12.77
N ILE A 50 12.58 -9.56 12.91
CA ILE A 50 13.52 -8.68 13.60
C ILE A 50 12.94 -8.30 14.96
N TYR A 51 13.77 -8.37 16.01
CA TYR A 51 13.38 -8.08 17.37
C TYR A 51 14.29 -7.01 17.98
N HIS A 52 13.70 -6.16 18.83
CA HIS A 52 14.42 -5.17 19.60
C HIS A 52 14.32 -5.50 21.09
N CYS A 53 15.46 -5.58 21.77
CA CYS A 53 15.50 -5.79 23.22
C CYS A 53 15.62 -4.46 23.98
N PRO A 54 15.02 -4.31 25.17
CA PRO A 54 15.22 -3.16 26.04
C PRO A 54 16.68 -2.84 26.36
N CYS A 55 17.60 -3.81 26.29
CA CYS A 55 19.04 -3.57 26.45
C CYS A 55 19.69 -2.81 25.27
N GLY A 56 18.91 -2.42 24.25
CA GLY A 56 19.37 -1.65 23.09
C GLY A 56 19.88 -2.50 21.91
N ASN A 57 19.83 -3.84 22.02
CA ASN A 57 20.28 -4.73 20.96
C ASN A 57 19.12 -5.11 20.01
N ILE A 58 19.43 -5.14 18.71
CA ILE A 58 18.55 -5.65 17.66
C ILE A 58 19.12 -7.00 17.19
N PHE A 59 18.25 -7.97 16.94
CA PHE A 59 18.62 -9.30 16.43
C PHE A 59 17.49 -9.91 15.58
N VAL A 60 17.83 -10.95 14.83
CA VAL A 60 16.97 -11.52 13.78
C VAL A 60 16.79 -13.02 14.02
N TYR A 61 15.56 -13.53 13.93
CA TYR A 61 15.25 -14.96 13.92
C TYR A 61 14.56 -15.36 12.62
N PRO A 62 14.75 -16.59 12.12
CA PRO A 62 13.95 -17.10 11.02
C PRO A 62 12.48 -17.29 11.43
N ASN A 63 11.57 -17.11 10.49
CA ASN A 63 10.13 -17.32 10.69
C ASN A 63 9.79 -18.81 10.90
N LYS A 64 8.69 -19.08 11.62
CA LYS A 64 8.26 -20.43 12.06
C LYS A 64 8.16 -21.47 10.93
N GLU A 65 7.86 -21.04 9.71
CA GLU A 65 7.78 -21.93 8.53
C GLU A 65 9.13 -22.59 8.15
N PHE A 66 10.24 -22.16 8.75
CA PHE A 66 11.58 -22.72 8.55
C PHE A 66 12.14 -23.49 9.77
N GLU A 67 11.28 -23.92 10.71
CA GLU A 67 11.65 -24.78 11.85
C GLU A 67 12.31 -26.11 11.46
N GLU A 68 12.15 -26.56 10.20
CA GLU A 68 12.84 -27.77 9.68
C GLU A 68 14.37 -27.68 9.79
N LEU A 69 14.94 -26.48 9.85
CA LEU A 69 16.38 -26.26 9.98
C LEU A 69 16.93 -26.47 11.41
N LYS A 70 16.07 -26.72 12.43
CA LYS A 70 16.43 -27.01 13.83
C LYS A 70 17.57 -26.11 14.36
N PHE A 71 17.29 -24.82 14.46
CA PHE A 71 18.18 -23.86 15.12
C PHE A 71 17.99 -23.89 16.64
N ASP A 72 19.08 -23.87 17.40
CA ASP A 72 19.06 -23.79 18.86
C ASP A 72 18.78 -22.35 19.31
N PHE A 73 17.53 -22.04 19.59
CA PHE A 73 17.13 -20.75 20.14
C PHE A 73 16.97 -20.82 21.65
N LYS A 74 17.52 -19.84 22.36
CA LYS A 74 17.22 -19.66 23.79
C LYS A 74 15.81 -19.11 23.93
N ALA A 75 14.95 -19.87 24.60
CA ALA A 75 13.61 -19.45 24.98
C ALA A 75 13.43 -19.61 26.50
N ASP A 76 12.53 -18.84 27.08
CA ASP A 76 12.13 -19.02 28.47
C ASP A 76 11.20 -20.24 28.64
N ASN A 77 10.81 -20.52 29.89
CA ASN A 77 9.91 -21.63 30.23
C ASN A 77 8.49 -21.50 29.64
N LYS A 78 8.19 -20.39 28.97
CA LYS A 78 6.91 -20.09 28.30
C LYS A 78 7.08 -19.99 26.77
N ASN A 79 8.19 -20.49 26.22
CA ASN A 79 8.55 -20.43 24.80
C ASN A 79 8.71 -19.01 24.24
N ASN A 80 8.90 -18.00 25.08
CA ASN A 80 9.27 -16.68 24.58
C ASN A 80 10.75 -16.71 24.22
N LEU A 81 11.05 -16.34 22.99
CA LEU A 81 12.41 -16.18 22.51
C LEU A 81 13.14 -15.18 23.44
N LEU A 82 14.40 -15.43 23.82
CA LEU A 82 15.21 -14.57 24.70
C LEU A 82 16.34 -13.84 23.95
N CYS A 83 16.64 -12.59 24.34
CA CYS A 83 17.71 -11.84 23.68
C CYS A 83 19.04 -12.60 23.85
N PRO A 84 19.80 -12.87 22.77
CA PRO A 84 21.05 -13.63 22.87
C PRO A 84 22.13 -12.87 23.68
N ALA A 85 22.04 -11.53 23.75
CA ALA A 85 23.01 -10.68 24.43
C ALA A 85 22.80 -10.62 25.95
N CYS A 86 21.57 -10.36 26.40
CA CYS A 86 21.27 -10.13 27.83
C CYS A 86 20.44 -11.24 28.48
N GLY A 87 19.82 -12.14 27.71
CA GLY A 87 18.96 -13.20 28.23
C GLY A 87 17.57 -12.75 28.66
N ASP A 88 17.21 -11.47 28.51
CA ASP A 88 15.91 -10.92 28.92
C ASP A 88 14.79 -11.10 27.88
N TYR A 89 13.57 -10.94 28.38
CA TYR A 89 12.30 -11.05 27.66
C TYR A 89 12.21 -10.07 26.48
N LYS A 90 11.57 -10.54 25.41
CA LYS A 90 11.43 -9.81 24.14
C LYS A 90 10.13 -9.03 24.11
N ILE A 91 10.22 -7.80 23.62
CA ILE A 91 9.04 -7.13 23.07
C ILE A 91 8.94 -7.63 21.64
N ASP A 92 7.96 -8.49 21.38
CA ASP A 92 7.50 -8.67 20.02
C ASP A 92 7.03 -7.30 19.55
N VAL A 93 7.56 -6.80 18.44
CA VAL A 93 7.11 -5.53 17.89
C VAL A 93 5.71 -5.68 17.26
N GLY A 94 5.07 -6.86 17.38
CA GLY A 94 3.73 -7.23 16.92
C GLY A 94 2.50 -6.54 17.54
N LEU A 95 2.62 -5.30 18.03
CA LEU A 95 1.51 -4.33 18.09
C LEU A 95 1.93 -2.93 17.60
N THR A 96 2.95 -2.89 16.75
CA THR A 96 3.27 -1.70 15.96
C THR A 96 2.86 -1.97 14.53
N PHE A 97 2.09 -1.04 13.96
CA PHE A 97 1.80 -0.95 12.53
C PHE A 97 3.10 -1.23 11.76
N HIS A 98 3.19 -2.38 11.08
CA HIS A 98 4.37 -2.77 10.32
C HIS A 98 4.18 -2.31 8.89
N PRO A 99 4.92 -1.27 8.42
CA PRO A 99 4.65 -0.62 7.14
C PRO A 99 4.65 -1.56 5.92
N LYS A 100 5.34 -2.69 5.97
CA LYS A 100 5.40 -3.66 4.85
C LYS A 100 4.47 -4.86 5.02
N GLY A 101 4.30 -5.36 6.25
CA GLY A 101 3.41 -6.48 6.55
C GLY A 101 1.94 -6.09 6.40
N ASP A 102 1.59 -4.90 6.89
CA ASP A 102 0.23 -4.39 6.82
C ASP A 102 -0.15 -4.09 5.38
N LEU A 103 0.73 -3.45 4.59
CA LEU A 103 0.44 -3.13 3.19
C LEU A 103 0.05 -4.39 2.40
N LYS A 104 0.81 -5.49 2.51
CA LYS A 104 0.49 -6.75 1.81
C LYS A 104 -0.89 -7.28 2.19
N ILE A 105 -1.17 -7.40 3.49
CA ILE A 105 -2.48 -7.85 3.98
C ILE A 105 -3.60 -6.95 3.41
N MET A 106 -3.39 -5.63 3.35
CA MET A 106 -4.40 -4.70 2.84
C MET A 106 -4.61 -4.84 1.33
N LEU A 107 -3.55 -5.09 0.56
CA LEU A 107 -3.67 -5.36 -0.87
C LEU A 107 -4.38 -6.69 -1.12
N ASP A 108 -4.12 -7.71 -0.30
CA ASP A 108 -4.81 -9.01 -0.35
C ASP A 108 -6.31 -8.85 0.02
N GLU A 109 -6.65 -8.05 1.03
CA GLU A 109 -8.04 -7.73 1.36
C GLU A 109 -8.74 -6.96 0.24
N LEU A 110 -8.02 -6.07 -0.46
CA LEU A 110 -8.55 -5.38 -1.63
C LEU A 110 -8.80 -6.35 -2.79
N ASP A 111 -7.87 -7.25 -3.08
CA ASP A 111 -8.02 -8.30 -4.09
C ASP A 111 -9.20 -9.22 -3.77
N TYR A 112 -9.35 -9.60 -2.50
CA TYR A 112 -10.50 -10.34 -2.01
C TYR A 112 -11.82 -9.64 -2.35
N LEU A 113 -11.93 -8.32 -2.18
CA LEU A 113 -13.14 -7.59 -2.55
C LEU A 113 -13.42 -7.63 -4.05
N PHE A 114 -12.39 -7.51 -4.89
CA PHE A 114 -12.54 -7.65 -6.34
C PHE A 114 -13.01 -9.06 -6.73
N ASP A 115 -12.35 -10.08 -6.22
CA ASP A 115 -12.67 -11.48 -6.52
C ASP A 115 -14.05 -11.86 -5.98
N LYS A 116 -14.40 -11.41 -4.77
CA LYS A 116 -15.73 -11.62 -4.20
C LYS A 116 -16.80 -10.94 -5.02
N ALA A 117 -16.63 -9.65 -5.37
CA ALA A 117 -17.59 -8.94 -6.21
C ALA A 117 -17.79 -9.65 -7.56
N LYS A 118 -16.71 -10.11 -8.18
CA LYS A 118 -16.74 -10.82 -9.46
C LYS A 118 -17.43 -12.18 -9.37
N ASN A 119 -17.17 -12.95 -8.31
CA ASN A 119 -17.69 -14.31 -8.15
C ASN A 119 -19.14 -14.32 -7.64
N ASP A 120 -19.45 -13.47 -6.66
CA ASP A 120 -20.75 -13.47 -5.98
C ASP A 120 -21.79 -12.60 -6.72
N ASN A 121 -21.33 -11.60 -7.49
CA ASN A 121 -22.21 -10.60 -8.12
C ASN A 121 -21.66 -10.12 -9.48
N LYS A 122 -21.40 -11.10 -10.35
CA LYS A 122 -20.69 -10.94 -11.63
C LYS A 122 -21.25 -9.82 -12.49
N PHE A 123 -22.58 -9.76 -12.70
CA PHE A 123 -23.18 -8.70 -13.50
C PHE A 123 -22.93 -7.31 -12.91
N SER A 124 -23.18 -7.11 -11.60
CA SER A 124 -22.96 -5.80 -10.95
C SER A 124 -21.49 -5.41 -10.92
N TYR A 125 -20.57 -6.38 -10.77
CA TYR A 125 -19.14 -6.15 -10.89
C TYR A 125 -18.77 -5.61 -12.27
N TYR A 126 -19.21 -6.25 -13.35
CA TYR A 126 -18.89 -5.78 -14.70
C TYR A 126 -19.63 -4.49 -15.09
N MET A 127 -20.81 -4.25 -14.54
CA MET A 127 -21.47 -2.93 -14.58
C MET A 127 -20.60 -1.85 -13.94
N PHE A 128 -20.08 -2.13 -12.73
CA PHE A 128 -19.17 -1.23 -12.02
C PHE A 128 -17.91 -0.95 -12.84
N ILE A 129 -17.24 -1.99 -13.35
CA ILE A 129 -16.07 -1.83 -14.22
C ILE A 129 -16.42 -0.98 -15.44
N SER A 130 -17.49 -1.32 -16.17
CA SER A 130 -17.94 -0.60 -17.36
C SER A 130 -18.18 0.89 -17.10
N ASN A 131 -18.98 1.21 -16.09
CA ASN A 131 -19.33 2.59 -15.75
C ASN A 131 -18.14 3.39 -15.23
N THR A 132 -17.26 2.73 -14.48
CA THR A 132 -16.00 3.32 -14.02
C THR A 132 -15.20 3.82 -15.22
N PHE A 133 -15.13 3.10 -16.34
CA PHE A 133 -14.45 3.62 -17.53
C PHE A 133 -15.25 4.71 -18.27
N PHE A 134 -16.56 4.55 -18.50
CA PHE A 134 -17.31 5.56 -19.25
C PHE A 134 -17.39 6.92 -18.57
N GLU A 135 -17.68 6.93 -17.27
CA GLU A 135 -17.89 8.17 -16.55
C GLU A 135 -16.58 8.77 -16.03
N SER A 136 -15.52 7.96 -15.99
CA SER A 136 -14.30 8.32 -15.28
C SER A 136 -13.01 8.03 -16.03
N ASP A 137 -13.02 7.84 -17.36
CA ASP A 137 -11.79 7.84 -18.19
C ASP A 137 -10.88 9.04 -17.85
N LYS A 138 -11.43 10.23 -17.62
CA LYS A 138 -10.66 11.40 -17.16
C LYS A 138 -10.09 11.25 -15.74
N LEU A 139 -10.85 10.64 -14.83
CA LEU A 139 -10.41 10.41 -13.45
C LEU A 139 -9.35 9.32 -13.37
N PHE A 140 -9.51 8.22 -14.11
CA PHE A 140 -8.49 7.18 -14.19
C PHE A 140 -7.25 7.73 -14.85
N ASP A 141 -7.37 8.50 -15.93
CA ASP A 141 -6.24 9.22 -16.49
C ASP A 141 -5.59 10.14 -15.46
N GLU A 142 -6.36 10.83 -14.61
CA GLU A 142 -5.84 11.72 -13.56
C GLU A 142 -5.13 10.95 -12.44
N ILE A 143 -5.71 9.85 -11.95
CA ILE A 143 -5.09 8.96 -10.95
C ILE A 143 -3.86 8.29 -11.53
N PHE A 144 -3.97 7.67 -12.72
CA PHE A 144 -2.85 7.01 -13.40
C PHE A 144 -1.75 8.01 -13.69
N LYS A 145 -2.05 9.16 -14.29
CA LYS A 145 -1.03 10.19 -14.53
C LYS A 145 -0.43 10.67 -13.22
N SER A 146 -1.18 10.80 -12.14
CA SER A 146 -0.63 11.24 -10.85
C SER A 146 0.26 10.18 -10.22
N VAL A 147 -0.17 8.91 -10.20
CA VAL A 147 0.60 7.78 -9.68
C VAL A 147 1.83 7.50 -10.55
N ASP A 148 1.69 7.50 -11.87
CA ASP A 148 2.79 7.33 -12.82
C ASP A 148 3.72 8.54 -12.80
N SER A 149 3.21 9.76 -12.64
CA SER A 149 4.05 10.94 -12.43
C SER A 149 4.80 10.83 -11.11
N TYR A 150 4.18 10.31 -10.05
CA TYR A 150 4.90 10.03 -8.81
C TYR A 150 6.05 9.07 -9.06
N LEU A 151 5.78 7.92 -9.69
CA LEU A 151 6.83 6.93 -9.97
C LEU A 151 7.90 7.52 -10.89
N TYR A 152 7.52 8.07 -12.04
CA TYR A 152 8.45 8.55 -13.04
C TYR A 152 9.25 9.78 -12.61
N ILE A 153 8.58 10.81 -12.09
CA ILE A 153 9.24 12.07 -11.70
C ILE A 153 10.09 11.83 -10.46
N THR A 154 9.61 11.04 -9.49
CA THR A 154 10.40 10.81 -8.28
C THR A 154 11.55 9.84 -8.52
N ASP A 155 11.37 8.80 -9.34
CA ASP A 155 12.47 7.89 -9.67
C ASP A 155 13.54 8.57 -10.55
N ASP A 156 13.15 9.40 -11.53
CA ASP A 156 14.11 10.15 -12.36
C ASP A 156 14.88 11.19 -11.53
N LEU A 157 14.19 11.96 -10.70
CA LEU A 157 14.86 12.94 -9.82
C LEU A 157 15.72 12.25 -8.77
N GLU A 158 15.25 11.15 -8.16
CA GLU A 158 16.06 10.37 -7.24
C GLU A 158 17.30 9.79 -7.93
N LEU A 159 17.16 9.29 -9.16
CA LEU A 159 18.28 8.80 -9.94
C LEU A 159 19.28 9.93 -10.21
N LYS A 160 18.82 11.12 -10.62
CA LYS A 160 19.68 12.30 -10.81
C LYS A 160 20.40 12.68 -9.52
N VAL A 161 19.73 12.69 -8.37
CA VAL A 161 20.36 12.94 -7.06
C VAL A 161 21.42 11.88 -6.75
N ARG A 162 21.12 10.60 -6.96
CA ARG A 162 22.07 9.50 -6.73
C ARG A 162 23.27 9.61 -7.67
N LEU A 163 23.06 9.91 -8.95
CA LEU A 163 24.11 10.11 -9.94
C LEU A 163 24.96 11.35 -9.62
N GLY A 164 24.35 12.43 -9.15
CA GLY A 164 25.05 13.63 -8.70
C GLY A 164 25.94 13.36 -7.49
N LYS A 165 25.46 12.60 -6.51
CA LYS A 165 26.26 12.17 -5.34
C LYS A 165 27.49 11.36 -5.70
N ILE A 166 27.51 10.70 -6.86
CA ILE A 166 28.67 9.93 -7.37
C ILE A 166 29.42 10.66 -8.51
N GLY A 167 29.14 11.95 -8.73
CA GLY A 167 29.81 12.78 -9.73
C GLY A 167 29.51 12.39 -11.18
N LYS A 168 28.43 11.65 -11.44
CA LYS A 168 28.01 11.20 -12.77
C LYS A 168 26.92 12.06 -13.41
N PHE A 169 26.46 13.09 -12.70
CA PHE A 169 25.47 14.04 -13.17
C PHE A 169 25.73 15.39 -12.49
N GLU A 170 25.71 16.48 -13.24
CA GLU A 170 25.82 17.82 -12.67
C GLU A 170 24.45 18.26 -12.17
N LEU A 171 24.35 18.47 -10.85
CA LEU A 171 23.15 19.04 -10.24
C LEU A 171 23.21 20.56 -10.37
N GLU A 172 22.08 21.19 -10.67
CA GLU A 172 21.99 22.65 -10.77
C GLU A 172 22.29 23.29 -9.41
N GLU A 173 23.20 24.27 -9.40
CA GLU A 173 23.58 24.99 -8.18
C GLU A 173 22.37 25.75 -7.59
N GLY A 174 22.24 25.70 -6.27
CA GLY A 174 21.17 26.37 -5.53
C GLY A 174 19.84 25.61 -5.43
N ILE A 175 19.72 24.45 -6.08
CA ILE A 175 18.53 23.59 -5.95
C ILE A 175 18.77 22.51 -4.90
N ASP A 176 17.93 22.52 -3.85
CA ASP A 176 17.82 21.39 -2.92
C ASP A 176 16.89 20.33 -3.53
N TYR A 177 17.49 19.38 -4.24
CA TYR A 177 16.76 18.31 -4.92
C TYR A 177 16.03 17.38 -3.94
N GLU A 178 16.56 17.13 -2.74
CA GLU A 178 15.89 16.26 -1.76
C GLU A 178 14.61 16.91 -1.25
N LYS A 179 14.66 18.20 -0.87
CA LYS A 179 13.46 18.96 -0.49
C LYS A 179 12.49 19.08 -1.67
N THR A 180 12.99 19.22 -2.88
CA THR A 180 12.16 19.29 -4.09
C THR A 180 11.41 17.98 -4.35
N ILE A 181 12.08 16.83 -4.25
CA ILE A 181 11.45 15.51 -4.35
C ILE A 181 10.36 15.39 -3.27
N LEU A 182 10.66 15.72 -2.01
CA LEU A 182 9.68 15.64 -0.93
C LEU A 182 8.45 16.53 -1.18
N ARG A 183 8.63 17.76 -1.68
CA ARG A 183 7.52 18.66 -2.07
C ARG A 183 6.66 18.07 -3.17
N LEU A 184 7.27 17.49 -4.20
CA LEU A 184 6.54 16.86 -5.31
C LEU A 184 5.74 15.64 -4.82
N ARG A 185 6.36 14.80 -3.97
CA ARG A 185 5.65 13.68 -3.33
C ARG A 185 4.47 14.16 -2.51
N PHE A 186 4.66 15.23 -1.73
CA PHE A 186 3.62 15.80 -0.90
C PHE A 186 2.46 16.40 -1.72
N LEU A 187 2.78 17.10 -2.82
CA LEU A 187 1.79 17.60 -3.79
C LEU A 187 0.95 16.46 -4.37
N ILE A 188 1.58 15.41 -4.88
CA ILE A 188 0.89 14.29 -5.52
C ILE A 188 0.05 13.51 -4.50
N TYR A 189 0.58 13.31 -3.29
CA TYR A 189 -0.16 12.73 -2.19
C TYR A 189 -1.44 13.53 -1.90
N CYS A 190 -1.33 14.85 -1.70
CA CYS A 190 -2.48 15.71 -1.42
C CYS A 190 -3.51 15.65 -2.55
N HIS A 191 -3.05 15.70 -3.80
CA HIS A 191 -3.92 15.60 -4.96
C HIS A 191 -4.72 14.28 -4.97
N ILE A 192 -4.06 13.14 -4.76
CA ILE A 192 -4.72 11.82 -4.80
C ILE A 192 -5.73 11.65 -3.68
N ILE A 193 -5.40 12.01 -2.44
CA ILE A 193 -6.31 11.83 -1.29
C ILE A 193 -7.56 12.75 -1.33
N GLU A 194 -7.61 13.66 -2.29
CA GLU A 194 -8.73 14.58 -2.51
C GLU A 194 -9.66 14.16 -3.62
N LEU A 195 -9.31 13.11 -4.36
CA LEU A 195 -10.13 12.57 -5.42
C LEU A 195 -11.32 11.83 -4.81
N LYS A 196 -12.33 12.56 -4.32
CA LYS A 196 -13.57 12.04 -3.73
C LYS A 196 -14.16 10.84 -4.48
N LYS A 197 -14.09 10.90 -5.82
CA LYS A 197 -14.57 9.85 -6.71
C LYS A 197 -13.90 8.49 -6.45
N ILE A 198 -12.62 8.44 -6.08
CA ILE A 198 -11.92 7.18 -5.78
C ILE A 198 -12.52 6.47 -4.56
N TYR A 199 -12.87 7.23 -3.53
CA TYR A 199 -13.51 6.71 -2.33
C TYR A 199 -14.95 6.24 -2.60
N ASN A 200 -15.68 6.93 -3.49
CA ASN A 200 -16.98 6.46 -3.96
C ASN A 200 -16.87 5.13 -4.73
N LEU A 201 -15.85 4.98 -5.58
CA LEU A 201 -15.59 3.72 -6.31
C LEU A 201 -15.27 2.57 -5.34
N LEU A 202 -14.41 2.80 -4.34
CA LEU A 202 -14.11 1.83 -3.28
C LEU A 202 -15.37 1.43 -2.50
N ASN A 203 -16.19 2.41 -2.10
CA ASN A 203 -17.44 2.17 -1.40
C ASN A 203 -18.42 1.34 -2.25
N ASN A 204 -18.51 1.62 -3.55
CA ASN A 204 -19.34 0.84 -4.48
C ASN A 204 -18.81 -0.60 -4.62
N LEU A 205 -17.50 -0.80 -4.76
CA LEU A 205 -16.89 -2.13 -4.80
C LEU A 205 -17.26 -2.95 -3.55
N ILE A 206 -17.11 -2.37 -2.36
CA ILE A 206 -17.46 -3.01 -1.08
C ILE A 206 -18.94 -3.42 -1.08
N LYS A 207 -19.84 -2.52 -1.48
CA LYS A 207 -21.29 -2.81 -1.54
C LYS A 207 -21.61 -3.94 -2.51
N ILE A 208 -20.94 -4.01 -3.67
CA ILE A 208 -21.11 -5.11 -4.64
C ILE A 208 -20.60 -6.43 -4.05
N ALA A 209 -19.40 -6.42 -3.46
CA ALA A 209 -18.76 -7.60 -2.88
C ALA A 209 -19.61 -8.24 -1.77
N TYR A 210 -20.37 -7.44 -1.04
CA TYR A 210 -21.27 -7.93 0.02
C TYR A 210 -22.75 -7.97 -0.39
N CYS A 211 -23.04 -7.87 -1.68
CA CYS A 211 -24.40 -7.90 -2.26
C CYS A 211 -25.36 -6.89 -1.61
N GLU A 212 -24.85 -5.78 -1.08
CA GLU A 212 -25.66 -4.65 -0.62
C GLU A 212 -26.21 -3.85 -1.82
N ILE A 213 -25.56 -4.00 -2.98
CA ILE A 213 -26.04 -3.59 -4.29
C ILE A 213 -26.10 -4.84 -5.16
N ALA A 214 -27.31 -5.31 -5.52
CA ALA A 214 -27.49 -6.43 -6.44
C ALA A 214 -28.59 -6.12 -7.47
N ALA A 215 -28.36 -6.48 -8.74
CA ALA A 215 -29.41 -6.52 -9.75
C ALA A 215 -30.23 -7.81 -9.57
N ILE A 216 -31.42 -7.75 -8.96
CA ILE A 216 -32.23 -8.96 -8.70
C ILE A 216 -33.57 -8.94 -9.47
N ASN A 217 -33.90 -10.10 -10.05
CA ASN A 217 -35.17 -10.57 -10.64
C ASN A 217 -35.33 -12.06 -10.22
N LYS A 218 -36.48 -12.77 -10.20
CA LYS A 218 -37.88 -12.49 -10.57
C LYS A 218 -38.84 -12.63 -9.38
N GLU A 219 -38.35 -13.01 -8.21
CA GLU A 219 -39.23 -13.33 -7.07
C GLU A 219 -39.19 -12.29 -5.94
N LYS A 220 -38.14 -11.47 -5.81
CA LYS A 220 -38.09 -10.29 -4.91
C LYS A 220 -37.16 -9.19 -5.45
N ARG A 221 -37.81 -8.16 -6.03
CA ARG A 221 -37.50 -6.72 -6.21
C ARG A 221 -36.18 -6.22 -5.54
N GLN A 222 -35.37 -5.34 -6.12
CA GLN A 222 -35.71 -4.08 -6.82
C GLN A 222 -34.97 -3.90 -8.15
N ILE A 223 -35.78 -3.51 -9.15
CA ILE A 223 -35.43 -2.92 -10.44
C ILE A 223 -35.51 -1.40 -10.24
N SER A 224 -34.40 -0.79 -9.90
CA SER A 224 -34.12 0.63 -10.13
C SER A 224 -32.70 0.66 -10.67
N PRO A 225 -32.28 1.67 -11.45
CA PRO A 225 -30.88 1.72 -11.87
C PRO A 225 -30.07 1.54 -10.60
N ILE A 226 -29.10 0.63 -10.60
CA ILE A 226 -28.05 0.71 -9.61
C ILE A 226 -27.51 2.12 -9.80
N ARG A 227 -28.03 3.09 -9.04
CA ARG A 227 -27.35 4.32 -8.75
C ARG A 227 -26.22 3.82 -7.88
N PHE A 228 -25.21 3.29 -8.55
CA PHE A 228 -23.87 3.46 -8.08
C PHE A 228 -23.84 4.93 -7.74
N ASP A 229 -23.73 5.22 -6.46
CA ASP A 229 -23.51 6.57 -5.98
C ASP A 229 -22.06 6.91 -6.36
N PHE A 230 -21.74 6.88 -7.67
CA PHE A 230 -20.46 7.32 -8.23
C PHE A 230 -20.19 8.75 -7.74
N TYR A 231 -21.26 9.52 -7.55
CA TYR A 231 -21.24 10.92 -7.13
C TYR A 231 -22.32 11.17 -6.08
N ASN A 232 -22.18 10.57 -4.88
CA ASN A 232 -22.88 11.14 -3.75
C ASN A 232 -22.21 12.47 -3.37
N ASP A 233 -22.59 13.54 -4.05
CA ASP A 233 -22.00 14.86 -3.86
C ASP A 233 -22.29 15.45 -2.48
N SER A 234 -23.29 14.91 -1.76
CA SER A 234 -23.65 15.39 -0.42
C SER A 234 -22.67 15.00 0.69
N TRP A 235 -21.87 13.95 0.51
CA TRP A 235 -20.95 13.48 1.56
C TRP A 235 -19.58 14.15 1.44
N VAL A 236 -18.99 14.57 2.55
CA VAL A 236 -17.58 14.97 2.54
C VAL A 236 -16.69 13.73 2.52
N ILE A 237 -15.43 13.85 2.06
CA ILE A 237 -14.50 12.70 1.93
C ILE A 237 -14.36 11.95 3.27
N GLY A 238 -14.27 12.69 4.39
CA GLY A 238 -14.23 12.12 5.72
C GLY A 238 -15.39 11.16 6.00
N ASP A 239 -16.62 11.55 5.68
CA ASP A 239 -17.81 10.71 5.90
C ASP A 239 -17.78 9.42 5.06
N ILE A 240 -17.28 9.52 3.82
CA ILE A 240 -17.11 8.35 2.94
C ILE A 240 -16.09 7.39 3.55
N ILE A 241 -14.96 7.90 4.03
CA ILE A 241 -13.93 7.09 4.69
C ILE A 241 -14.46 6.45 5.97
N GLU A 242 -15.16 7.19 6.83
CA GLU A 242 -15.76 6.62 8.05
C GLU A 242 -16.78 5.53 7.72
N ASN A 243 -17.54 5.69 6.63
CA ASN A 243 -18.43 4.63 6.17
C ASN A 243 -17.67 3.40 5.66
N ILE A 244 -16.59 3.58 4.90
CA ILE A 244 -15.72 2.48 4.46
C ILE A 244 -15.15 1.73 5.68
N VAL A 245 -14.62 2.45 6.67
CA VAL A 245 -14.15 1.90 7.96
C VAL A 245 -15.23 1.08 8.63
N ARG A 246 -16.42 1.67 8.82
CA ARG A 246 -17.55 1.00 9.47
C ARG A 246 -17.97 -0.28 8.77
N VAL A 247 -18.08 -0.26 7.44
CA VAL A 247 -18.55 -1.41 6.66
C VAL A 247 -17.48 -2.51 6.62
N THR A 248 -16.21 -2.17 6.37
CA THR A 248 -15.11 -3.14 6.33
C THR A 248 -14.89 -3.81 7.69
N ASN A 249 -14.84 -3.03 8.79
CA ASN A 249 -14.70 -3.58 10.14
C ASN A 249 -15.85 -4.52 10.50
N LYS A 250 -17.10 -4.20 10.13
CA LYS A 250 -18.25 -5.10 10.34
C LYS A 250 -18.10 -6.45 9.62
N LYS A 251 -17.28 -6.50 8.57
CA LYS A 251 -16.99 -7.71 7.79
C LYS A 251 -15.68 -8.38 8.19
N GLY A 252 -15.02 -7.89 9.25
CA GLY A 252 -13.74 -8.43 9.73
C GLY A 252 -12.54 -8.05 8.85
N LEU A 253 -12.68 -7.04 7.98
CA LEU A 253 -11.61 -6.50 7.16
C LEU A 253 -11.01 -5.28 7.82
N SER A 254 -9.69 -5.13 7.73
CA SER A 254 -8.95 -3.99 8.28
C SER A 254 -8.66 -2.88 7.26
N LEU A 255 -8.97 -3.12 5.98
CA LEU A 255 -8.82 -2.23 4.84
C LEU A 255 -9.30 -0.80 5.09
N GLY A 256 -10.46 -0.63 5.74
CA GLY A 256 -10.98 0.71 5.98
C GLY A 256 -10.13 1.51 6.95
N ASN A 257 -9.60 0.88 8.01
CA ASN A 257 -8.68 1.54 8.94
C ASN A 257 -7.38 1.94 8.24
N PHE A 258 -6.90 1.11 7.31
CA PHE A 258 -5.73 1.43 6.50
C PHE A 258 -5.98 2.62 5.55
N ILE A 259 -7.13 2.66 4.87
CA ILE A 259 -7.50 3.83 4.05
C ILE A 259 -7.55 5.10 4.90
N LYS A 260 -8.08 5.00 6.12
CA LYS A 260 -8.13 6.11 7.08
C LYS A 260 -6.73 6.50 7.56
N SER A 261 -5.80 5.56 7.73
CA SER A 261 -4.47 5.86 8.28
C SER A 261 -3.63 6.73 7.36
N PHE A 262 -3.84 6.65 6.03
CA PHE A 262 -3.16 7.53 5.09
C PHE A 262 -3.97 8.75 4.65
N TYR A 263 -5.16 8.99 5.19
CA TYR A 263 -5.92 10.22 4.96
C TYR A 263 -5.70 11.21 6.10
N SER A 264 -5.05 12.34 5.82
CA SER A 264 -4.80 13.37 6.83
C SER A 264 -5.26 14.75 6.36
N ASN A 265 -6.35 15.24 6.96
CA ASN A 265 -6.85 16.60 6.75
C ASN A 265 -5.83 17.67 7.19
N GLU A 266 -5.03 17.40 8.23
CA GLU A 266 -3.99 18.33 8.69
C GLU A 266 -2.93 18.55 7.61
N LEU A 267 -2.40 17.45 7.06
CA LEU A 267 -1.41 17.49 5.97
C LEU A 267 -1.98 18.20 4.74
N ARG A 268 -3.20 17.81 4.36
CA ARG A 268 -3.93 18.39 3.23
C ARG A 268 -4.08 19.91 3.36
N ASN A 269 -4.61 20.37 4.50
CA ASN A 269 -4.82 21.79 4.76
C ASN A 269 -3.50 22.54 4.83
N ALA A 270 -2.47 21.93 5.45
CA ALA A 270 -1.15 22.53 5.51
C ALA A 270 -0.55 22.73 4.12
N PHE A 271 -0.69 21.76 3.22
CA PHE A 271 -0.27 21.90 1.83
C PHE A 271 -1.01 23.04 1.13
N TYR A 272 -2.34 23.04 1.17
CA TYR A 272 -3.17 24.01 0.47
C TYR A 272 -2.96 25.46 0.89
N HIS A 273 -2.72 25.67 2.18
CA HIS A 273 -2.50 26.99 2.73
C HIS A 273 -1.02 27.36 2.81
N SER A 274 -0.13 26.55 2.22
CA SER A 274 1.33 26.72 2.32
C SER A 274 1.82 26.85 3.77
N GLN A 275 1.14 26.18 4.70
CA GLN A 275 1.40 26.18 6.14
C GLN A 275 2.32 25.02 6.53
N TYR A 276 3.43 24.86 5.79
CA TYR A 276 4.44 23.86 6.08
C TYR A 276 5.85 24.36 5.76
N ILE A 277 6.84 23.82 6.49
CA ILE A 277 8.26 24.05 6.27
C ILE A 277 8.94 22.69 6.21
N ILE A 278 9.86 22.51 5.26
CA ILE A 278 10.76 21.35 5.23
C ILE A 278 12.09 21.79 5.82
N ASN A 279 12.47 21.20 6.97
CA ASN A 279 13.72 21.52 7.65
C ASN A 279 14.92 20.87 6.94
N ASP A 280 16.14 21.08 7.46
CA ASP A 280 17.36 20.54 6.85
C ASP A 280 17.51 19.02 7.00
N GLU A 281 16.77 18.41 7.92
CA GLU A 281 16.66 16.95 8.07
C GLU A 281 15.62 16.35 7.10
N ASN A 282 14.99 17.18 6.26
CA ASN A 282 13.87 16.85 5.39
C ASN A 282 12.59 16.40 6.13
N ASP A 283 12.45 16.76 7.40
CA ASP A 283 11.20 16.61 8.13
C ASP A 283 10.23 17.73 7.78
N LEU A 284 8.93 17.42 7.86
CA LEU A 284 7.86 18.36 7.56
C LEU A 284 7.30 18.95 8.86
N LEU A 285 7.51 20.25 9.06
CA LEU A 285 6.87 21.00 10.12
C LEU A 285 5.57 21.63 9.59
N LEU A 286 4.43 21.20 10.13
CA LEU A 286 3.13 21.82 9.87
C LEU A 286 2.98 23.06 10.75
N THR A 287 3.16 24.24 10.17
CA THR A 287 3.33 25.49 10.93
C THR A 287 2.08 25.87 11.72
N ALA A 288 0.89 25.73 11.10
CA ALA A 288 -0.39 26.01 11.76
C ALA A 288 -0.71 25.04 12.91
N TYR A 289 -0.16 23.83 12.87
CA TYR A 289 -0.45 22.76 13.84
C TYR A 289 0.68 22.57 14.85
N LYS A 290 1.82 23.25 14.68
CA LYS A 290 3.06 23.06 15.46
C LYS A 290 3.46 21.58 15.56
N LYS A 291 3.27 20.84 14.47
CA LYS A 291 3.47 19.39 14.42
C LYS A 291 4.62 19.07 13.48
N LEU A 292 5.65 18.41 14.00
CA LEU A 292 6.76 17.88 13.21
C LEU A 292 6.42 16.45 12.79
N ILE A 293 6.58 16.14 11.50
CA ILE A 293 6.41 14.81 10.93
C ILE A 293 7.74 14.41 10.32
N LYS A 294 8.28 13.27 10.78
CA LYS A 294 9.58 12.80 10.31
C LYS A 294 9.52 12.41 8.85
N LYS A 295 10.62 12.61 8.13
CA LYS A 295 10.78 12.19 6.73
C LYS A 295 10.36 10.72 6.53
N THR A 296 10.80 9.83 7.42
CA THR A 296 10.50 8.39 7.35
C THR A 296 9.00 8.09 7.45
N ASP A 297 8.28 8.87 8.25
CA ASP A 297 6.85 8.69 8.46
C ASP A 297 6.07 9.20 7.23
N LEU A 298 6.51 10.31 6.63
CA LEU A 298 5.97 10.81 5.36
C LEU A 298 6.23 9.84 4.22
N GLU A 299 7.44 9.32 4.10
CA GLU A 299 7.78 8.35 3.05
C GLU A 299 6.93 7.08 3.18
N THR A 300 6.70 6.61 4.41
CA THR A 300 5.80 5.49 4.68
C THR A 300 4.36 5.81 4.26
N LEU A 301 3.84 6.96 4.69
CA LEU A 301 2.50 7.44 4.36
C LEU A 301 2.28 7.55 2.85
N PHE A 302 3.23 8.17 2.16
CA PHE A 302 3.26 8.32 0.71
C PHE A 302 3.27 6.95 0.03
N SER A 303 4.19 6.07 0.42
CA SER A 303 4.30 4.72 -0.13
C SER A 303 2.99 3.94 0.01
N HIS A 304 2.36 3.99 1.18
CA HIS A 304 1.07 3.33 1.42
C HIS A 304 -0.02 3.86 0.51
N CYS A 305 -0.19 5.19 0.46
CA CYS A 305 -1.19 5.83 -0.38
C CYS A 305 -0.99 5.46 -1.86
N PHE A 306 0.23 5.61 -2.39
CA PHE A 306 0.50 5.38 -3.81
C PHE A 306 0.40 3.91 -4.20
N ASN A 307 0.95 2.99 -3.40
CA ASN A 307 0.85 1.56 -3.67
C ASN A 307 -0.59 1.07 -3.61
N PHE A 308 -1.37 1.55 -2.64
CA PHE A 308 -2.78 1.23 -2.53
C PHE A 308 -3.56 1.64 -3.78
N PHE A 309 -3.45 2.90 -4.20
CA PHE A 309 -4.20 3.40 -5.34
C PHE A 309 -3.70 2.83 -6.67
N ARG A 310 -2.40 2.55 -6.80
CA ARG A 310 -1.85 1.79 -7.92
C ARG A 310 -2.49 0.40 -8.03
N HIS A 311 -2.51 -0.35 -6.94
CA HIS A 311 -3.08 -1.70 -6.92
C HIS A 311 -4.58 -1.69 -7.22
N PHE A 312 -5.30 -0.68 -6.72
CA PHE A 312 -6.71 -0.47 -7.01
C PHE A 312 -6.96 -0.22 -8.51
N THR A 313 -6.18 0.66 -9.15
CA THR A 313 -6.35 0.95 -10.58
C THR A 313 -5.90 -0.21 -11.48
N GLU A 314 -4.88 -0.97 -11.08
CA GLU A 314 -4.45 -2.19 -11.75
C GLU A 314 -5.56 -3.25 -11.78
N ASN A 315 -6.26 -3.45 -10.64
CA ASN A 315 -7.40 -4.36 -10.55
C ASN A 315 -8.59 -3.93 -11.41
N ILE A 316 -8.92 -2.64 -11.44
CA ILE A 316 -9.97 -2.11 -12.32
C ILE A 316 -9.59 -2.33 -13.79
N SER A 317 -8.32 -2.12 -14.14
CA SER A 317 -7.80 -2.37 -15.49
C SER A 317 -7.82 -3.85 -15.87
N LYS A 318 -7.55 -4.75 -14.92
CA LYS A 318 -7.71 -6.20 -15.08
C LYS A 318 -9.17 -6.55 -15.37
N GLY A 319 -10.10 -6.03 -14.58
CA GLY A 319 -11.54 -6.18 -14.79
C GLY A 319 -11.99 -5.73 -16.18
N LYS A 320 -11.46 -4.60 -16.68
CA LYS A 320 -11.73 -4.12 -18.06
C LYS A 320 -11.25 -5.09 -19.12
N ARG A 321 -10.02 -5.58 -19.00
CA ARG A 321 -9.47 -6.55 -19.96
C ARG A 321 -10.30 -7.83 -20.00
N GLU A 322 -10.78 -8.28 -18.85
CA GLU A 322 -11.70 -9.41 -18.77
C GLU A 322 -13.05 -9.11 -19.40
N LEU A 323 -13.64 -7.94 -19.12
CA LEU A 323 -14.90 -7.51 -19.72
C LEU A 323 -14.82 -7.40 -21.25
N ILE A 324 -13.71 -6.90 -21.79
CA ILE A 324 -13.46 -6.84 -23.24
C ILE A 324 -13.37 -8.25 -23.85
N LYS A 325 -12.74 -9.18 -23.14
CA LYS A 325 -12.63 -10.59 -23.57
C LYS A 325 -13.96 -11.33 -23.48
N ALA A 326 -14.81 -10.94 -22.52
CA ALA A 326 -16.15 -11.46 -22.40
C ALA A 326 -17.00 -10.95 -23.57
N LYS A 327 -17.18 -11.81 -24.58
CA LYS A 327 -17.99 -11.51 -25.78
C LYS A 327 -19.40 -11.01 -25.42
N GLU A 328 -19.96 -11.56 -24.35
CA GLU A 328 -21.24 -11.18 -23.76
C GLU A 328 -21.22 -11.58 -22.29
N ILE A 329 -21.80 -10.74 -21.41
CA ILE A 329 -22.11 -11.11 -20.03
C ILE A 329 -23.61 -11.00 -19.85
N SER A 330 -24.28 -12.12 -19.58
CA SER A 330 -25.72 -12.16 -19.46
C SER A 330 -26.19 -12.72 -18.13
N GLU A 331 -27.21 -12.08 -17.58
CA GLU A 331 -27.86 -12.50 -16.34
C GLU A 331 -29.31 -12.01 -16.32
N ASN A 332 -30.26 -12.89 -16.00
CA ASN A 332 -31.69 -12.55 -15.86
C ASN A 332 -32.33 -11.82 -17.05
N GLY A 333 -31.92 -12.15 -18.28
CA GLY A 333 -32.40 -11.52 -19.52
C GLY A 333 -31.60 -10.29 -19.94
N TYR A 334 -30.82 -9.69 -19.05
CA TYR A 334 -29.95 -8.57 -19.37
C TYR A 334 -28.63 -9.05 -19.97
N LYS A 335 -28.09 -8.29 -20.92
CA LYS A 335 -26.79 -8.53 -21.56
C LYS A 335 -25.93 -7.26 -21.52
N ILE A 336 -24.69 -7.40 -21.10
CA ILE A 336 -23.62 -6.43 -21.30
C ILE A 336 -22.87 -6.86 -22.56
N VAL A 337 -22.94 -6.03 -23.59
CA VAL A 337 -22.32 -6.32 -24.89
C VAL A 337 -21.28 -5.24 -25.20
N PRO A 338 -20.01 -5.60 -25.45
CA PRO A 338 -19.03 -4.65 -25.98
C PRO A 338 -19.45 -4.17 -27.37
N ILE A 339 -19.57 -2.86 -27.55
CA ILE A 339 -19.76 -2.20 -28.83
C ILE A 339 -18.48 -1.47 -29.19
N ARG A 340 -17.82 -1.91 -30.25
CA ARG A 340 -16.64 -1.23 -30.80
C ARG A 340 -17.07 -0.13 -31.78
N LYS A 341 -16.60 1.10 -31.56
CA LYS A 341 -16.77 2.25 -32.47
C LYS A 341 -15.38 2.86 -32.74
N GLY A 342 -14.76 2.48 -33.85
CA GLY A 342 -13.36 2.81 -34.13
C GLY A 342 -12.42 2.16 -33.10
N ASP A 343 -11.48 2.93 -32.55
CA ASP A 343 -10.54 2.48 -31.50
C ASP A 343 -11.16 2.45 -30.09
N LYS A 344 -12.38 2.97 -29.94
CA LYS A 344 -13.08 3.00 -28.65
C LYS A 344 -13.96 1.76 -28.49
N ILE A 345 -13.83 1.10 -27.34
CA ILE A 345 -14.75 0.06 -26.90
C ILE A 345 -15.75 0.70 -25.94
N SER A 346 -17.02 0.69 -26.34
CA SER A 346 -18.16 1.03 -25.51
C SER A 346 -18.88 -0.24 -25.01
N PHE A 347 -19.80 -0.16 -24.05
CA PHE A 347 -20.62 -1.30 -23.63
C PHE A 347 -22.09 -0.88 -23.68
N LYS A 348 -22.94 -1.75 -24.23
CA LYS A 348 -24.40 -1.55 -24.29
C LYS A 348 -25.11 -2.58 -23.44
N PHE A 349 -26.12 -2.09 -22.74
CA PHE A 349 -27.08 -2.90 -22.00
C PHE A 349 -28.24 -3.25 -22.92
N VAL A 350 -28.52 -4.54 -23.06
CA VAL A 350 -29.60 -5.07 -23.89
C VAL A 350 -30.50 -5.95 -23.02
N LEU A 351 -31.80 -5.87 -23.25
CA LEU A 351 -32.84 -6.71 -22.64
C LEU A 351 -33.14 -7.95 -23.48
#